data_AF-A0A7K0E2G8-F1
#
_entry.id   AF-A0A7K0E2G8-F1
#
_cell.length_a   1.000
_cell.length_b   1.000
_cell.length_c   1.000
_cell.angle_alpha   90.00
_cell.angle_beta   90.00
_cell.angle_gamma   90.00
#
_symmetry.space_group_name_H-M   'P 1'
#
loop_
_entity.id
_entity.type
_entity.pdbx_description
1 polymer ?
#
loop_
_entity_poly.entity_id
_entity_poly.type
_entity_poly.pdbx_seq_one_letter_code
_entity_poly.pdbx_strand_id
1 'polypeptide(L)'
;MADHEAASAWLMNEAKNHLAEDFVGIFELLWLLRGSTFALTDEEAKQIARHTAADLLSTGEAELVHLRWPTNELVSTTTTADELNTPAAFEPTPTGEYLALSSTHP
;
A
#
# COMPACT_ATOMS: atom_id res chain seq x y z
N MET A 1 19.84 -0.88 -10.51
CA MET A 1 19.84 -0.03 -9.31
C MET A 1 19.10 1.28 -9.53
N ALA A 2 19.41 2.08 -10.56
CA ALA A 2 18.70 3.34 -10.84
C ALA A 2 17.17 3.19 -10.99
N ASP A 3 16.69 2.09 -11.59
CA ASP A 3 15.26 1.87 -11.80
C ASP A 3 14.48 1.60 -10.49
N HIS A 4 15.13 1.05 -9.46
CA HIS A 4 14.47 0.79 -8.18
C HIS A 4 14.25 2.07 -7.39
N GLU A 5 15.26 2.94 -7.33
CA GLU A 5 15.14 4.22 -6.65
C GLU A 5 14.11 5.12 -7.35
N ALA A 6 14.10 5.13 -8.68
CA ALA A 6 13.08 5.81 -9.47
C ALA A 6 11.67 5.25 -9.23
N ALA A 7 11.51 3.92 -9.19
CA ALA A 7 10.24 3.27 -8.90
C ALA A 7 9.75 3.57 -7.47
N SER A 8 10.64 3.55 -6.47
CA SER A 8 10.31 3.91 -5.09
C SER A 8 9.87 5.36 -4.96
N ALA A 9 10.60 6.31 -5.56
CA ALA A 9 10.24 7.72 -5.54
C ALA A 9 8.92 8.00 -6.28
N TRP A 10 8.73 7.35 -7.43
CA TRP A 10 7.48 7.43 -8.19
C TRP A 10 6.30 6.87 -7.38
N LEU A 11 6.42 5.66 -6.82
CA LEU A 11 5.35 5.05 -6.05
C LEU A 11 5.02 5.85 -4.78
N MET A 12 6.01 6.41 -4.11
CA MET A 12 5.79 7.29 -2.96
C MET A 12 4.92 8.49 -3.35
N ASN A 13 5.16 9.10 -4.52
CA ASN A 13 4.35 10.19 -5.02
C ASN A 13 2.92 9.75 -5.35
N GLU A 14 2.74 8.62 -6.05
CA GLU A 14 1.41 8.08 -6.32
C GLU A 14 0.65 7.76 -5.03
N ALA A 15 1.29 7.09 -4.07
CA ALA A 15 0.69 6.74 -2.79
C ALA A 15 0.20 7.98 -2.03
N LYS A 16 0.98 9.07 -2.01
CA LYS A 16 0.58 10.34 -1.39
C LYS A 16 -0.57 11.02 -2.13
N ASN A 17 -0.58 11.00 -3.46
CA ASN A 17 -1.68 11.55 -4.25
C ASN A 17 -2.99 10.80 -3.98
N HIS A 18 -2.94 9.47 -3.98
CA HIS A 18 -4.11 8.65 -3.69
C HIS A 18 -4.58 8.82 -2.24
N LEU A 19 -3.67 8.88 -1.26
CA LEU A 19 -4.00 9.14 0.15
C LEU A 19 -4.66 10.49 0.39
N ALA A 20 -4.38 11.49 -0.45
CA ALA A 20 -5.02 12.78 -0.37
C ALA A 20 -6.48 12.76 -0.86
N GLU A 21 -6.88 11.72 -1.62
CA GLU A 21 -8.23 11.57 -2.17
C GLU A 21 -9.08 10.59 -1.35
N ASP A 22 -8.52 9.43 -0.98
CA ASP A 22 -9.22 8.36 -0.25
C ASP A 22 -8.21 7.37 0.41
N PHE A 23 -8.68 6.19 0.79
CA PHE A 23 -7.83 5.06 1.19
C PHE A 23 -7.01 4.52 0.02
N VAL A 24 -5.87 3.90 0.34
CA VAL A 24 -5.01 3.22 -0.65
C VAL A 24 -4.74 1.80 -0.24
N GLY A 25 -5.24 0.83 -1.01
CA GLY A 25 -4.97 -0.58 -0.77
C GLY A 25 -3.49 -0.91 -0.94
N ILE A 26 -2.94 -1.75 -0.07
CA ILE A 26 -1.56 -2.25 -0.24
C ILE A 26 -1.44 -3.08 -1.54
N PHE A 27 -2.51 -3.77 -1.93
CA PHE A 27 -2.60 -4.45 -3.23
C PHE A 27 -2.61 -3.45 -4.41
N GLU A 28 -3.15 -2.24 -4.22
CA GLU A 28 -3.20 -1.20 -5.26
C GLU A 28 -1.80 -0.64 -5.52
N LEU A 29 -1.00 -0.42 -4.47
CA LEU A 29 0.42 -0.06 -4.62
C LEU A 29 1.18 -1.09 -5.46
N LEU A 30 0.91 -2.38 -5.23
CA LEU A 30 1.49 -3.46 -6.03
C LEU A 30 0.98 -3.45 -7.47
N TRP A 31 -0.31 -3.19 -7.70
CA TRP A 31 -0.87 -3.04 -9.04
C TRP A 31 -0.28 -1.86 -9.82
N LEU A 32 -0.07 -0.72 -9.17
CA LEU A 32 0.58 0.45 -9.77
C LEU A 32 1.99 0.08 -10.26
N LEU A 33 2.78 -0.60 -9.44
CA LEU A 33 4.11 -1.08 -9.83
C LEU A 33 4.06 -2.07 -10.99
N ARG A 34 3.15 -3.05 -10.96
CA ARG A 34 2.99 -4.04 -12.03
C ARG A 34 2.54 -3.43 -13.36
N GLY A 35 1.76 -2.35 -13.31
CA GLY A 35 1.30 -1.59 -14.48
C GLY A 35 2.30 -0.54 -14.97
N SER A 36 3.38 -0.31 -14.23
CA SER A 36 4.39 0.69 -14.56
C SER A 36 5.32 0.25 -15.70
N THR A 37 6.13 1.18 -16.18
CA THR A 37 7.19 0.88 -17.16
C THR A 37 8.46 0.32 -16.53
N PHE A 38 8.52 0.23 -15.19
CA PHE A 38 9.65 -0.35 -14.49
C PHE A 38 9.62 -1.87 -14.68
N ALA A 39 10.69 -2.44 -15.24
CA ALA A 39 10.81 -3.87 -15.51
C ALA A 39 11.10 -4.68 -14.23
N LEU A 40 10.25 -4.54 -13.22
CA LEU A 40 10.37 -5.16 -11.91
C LEU A 40 9.82 -6.59 -11.94
N THR A 41 10.50 -7.48 -11.23
CA THR A 41 9.92 -8.76 -10.83
C THR A 41 8.82 -8.55 -9.79
N ASP A 42 7.95 -9.54 -9.63
CA ASP A 42 6.86 -9.47 -8.65
C ASP A 42 7.37 -9.29 -7.21
N GLU A 43 8.48 -9.94 -6.87
CA GLU A 43 9.09 -9.83 -5.54
C GLU A 43 9.73 -8.47 -5.30
N GLU A 44 10.40 -7.89 -6.30
CA GLU A 44 10.91 -6.51 -6.22
C GLU A 44 9.75 -5.52 -6.04
N ALA A 45 8.65 -5.71 -6.78
CA ALA A 45 7.48 -4.86 -6.66
C ALA A 45 6.83 -4.94 -5.26
N LYS A 46 6.67 -6.15 -4.70
CA LYS A 46 6.19 -6.32 -3.32
C LYS A 46 7.10 -5.67 -2.30
N GLN A 47 8.42 -5.78 -2.48
CA GLN A 47 9.39 -5.15 -1.58
C GLN A 47 9.28 -3.63 -1.64
N ILE A 48 9.14 -3.03 -2.83
CA ILE A 48 8.98 -1.58 -2.97
C ILE A 48 7.65 -1.13 -2.36
N ALA A 49 6.54 -1.80 -2.66
CA ALA A 49 5.22 -1.48 -2.09
C ALA A 49 5.23 -1.58 -0.54
N ARG A 50 5.87 -2.61 0.02
CA ARG A 50 6.03 -2.76 1.48
C ARG A 50 6.81 -1.60 2.08
N HIS A 51 7.96 -1.25 1.49
CA HIS A 51 8.79 -0.16 2.01
C HIS A 51 8.06 1.17 1.94
N THR A 52 7.39 1.47 0.82
CA THR A 52 6.59 2.70 0.70
C THR A 52 5.50 2.78 1.78
N ALA A 53 4.77 1.69 2.03
CA ALA A 53 3.76 1.66 3.08
C ALA A 53 4.38 1.83 4.48
N ALA A 54 5.47 1.11 4.77
CA ALA A 54 6.17 1.21 6.05
C ALA A 54 6.71 2.63 6.31
N ASP A 55 7.24 3.29 5.28
CA ASP A 55 7.74 4.66 5.35
C ASP A 55 6.61 5.63 5.72
N LEU A 56 5.46 5.55 5.03
CA LEU A 56 4.28 6.39 5.31
C LEU A 56 3.73 6.20 6.73
N LEU A 57 3.72 4.96 7.23
CA LEU A 57 3.35 4.68 8.62
C LEU A 57 4.36 5.26 9.60
N SER A 58 5.66 5.13 9.30
CA SER A 58 6.73 5.60 10.19
C SER A 58 6.84 7.12 10.29
N THR A 59 6.48 7.83 9.23
CA THR A 59 6.44 9.30 9.20
C THR A 59 5.15 9.86 9.79
N GLY A 60 4.17 9.00 10.09
CA GLY A 60 2.85 9.39 10.59
C GLY A 60 1.98 10.06 9.53
N GLU A 61 2.30 9.89 8.24
CA GLU A 61 1.48 10.38 7.12
C GLU A 61 0.27 9.49 6.85
N ALA A 62 0.31 8.24 7.31
CA ALA A 62 -0.78 7.30 7.17
C ALA A 62 -0.95 6.41 8.42
N GLU A 63 -2.15 5.83 8.54
CA GLU A 63 -2.45 4.72 9.44
C GLU A 63 -2.84 3.48 8.65
N LEU A 64 -2.62 2.32 9.25
CA LEU A 64 -2.95 1.03 8.64
C LEU A 64 -4.34 0.57 9.10
N VAL A 65 -5.22 0.28 8.14
CA VAL A 65 -6.61 -0.11 8.40
C VAL A 65 -6.99 -1.36 7.60
N HIS A 66 -7.96 -2.11 8.11
CA HIS A 66 -8.65 -3.15 7.34
C HIS A 66 -9.95 -2.60 6.78
N LEU A 67 -10.13 -2.77 5.49
CA LEU A 67 -11.33 -2.36 4.76
C LEU A 67 -11.98 -3.57 4.08
N ARG A 68 -13.27 -3.45 3.79
CA ARG A 68 -14.00 -4.44 3.00
C ARG A 68 -14.31 -3.91 1.60
N TRP A 69 -13.86 -4.64 0.59
CA TRP A 69 -14.21 -4.40 -0.80
C TRP A 69 -15.66 -4.83 -1.10
N PRO A 70 -16.41 -4.12 -1.96
CA PRO A 70 -16.06 -2.89 -2.69
C PRO A 70 -16.47 -1.59 -1.97
N THR A 71 -16.98 -1.67 -0.73
CA THR A 71 -17.60 -0.53 -0.06
C THR A 71 -16.62 0.35 0.72
N ASN A 72 -15.38 -0.10 0.88
CA ASN A 72 -14.38 0.50 1.77
C ASN A 72 -14.91 0.61 3.21
N GLU A 73 -15.76 -0.35 3.63
CA GLU A 73 -16.26 -0.40 4.99
C GLU A 73 -15.10 -0.71 5.94
N LEU A 74 -14.90 0.15 6.94
CA LEU A 74 -13.87 -0.01 7.95
C LEU A 74 -14.16 -1.21 8.85
N VAL A 75 -13.32 -2.24 8.75
CA VAL A 75 -13.39 -3.47 9.54
C VAL A 75 -12.60 -3.32 10.84
N SER A 76 -11.40 -2.72 10.76
CA SER A 76 -10.53 -2.52 11.93
C SER A 76 -9.57 -1.34 11.73
N THR A 77 -9.34 -0.59 12.80
CA THR A 77 -8.29 0.45 12.90
C THR A 77 -7.10 0.01 13.75
N THR A 78 -7.20 -1.13 14.46
CA THR A 78 -6.13 -1.64 15.31
C THR A 78 -5.25 -2.60 14.52
N THR A 79 -4.64 -2.09 13.46
CA THR A 79 -3.80 -2.86 12.55
C THR A 79 -2.34 -2.58 12.85
N THR A 80 -1.50 -3.61 12.75
CA THR A 80 -0.06 -3.45 13.06
C THR A 80 0.78 -3.47 11.79
N ALA A 81 1.88 -2.70 11.79
CA ALA A 81 2.82 -2.68 10.66
C ALA A 81 3.40 -4.08 10.35
N ASP A 82 3.40 -5.01 11.31
CA ASP A 82 3.83 -6.39 11.12
C ASP A 82 2.99 -7.13 10.06
N GLU A 83 1.73 -6.72 9.84
CA GLU A 83 0.86 -7.34 8.85
C GLU A 83 1.35 -7.13 7.41
N LEU A 84 2.10 -6.05 7.16
CA LEU A 84 2.76 -5.79 5.85
C LEU A 84 3.78 -6.87 5.47
N ASN A 85 4.25 -7.65 6.44
CA ASN A 85 5.19 -8.75 6.20
C ASN A 85 4.50 -10.05 5.78
N THR A 86 3.17 -10.11 5.83
CA THR A 86 2.41 -11.29 5.44
C THR A 86 2.15 -11.31 3.93
N PRO A 87 2.07 -12.50 3.29
CA PRO A 87 1.64 -12.60 1.89
C PRO A 87 0.25 -12.00 1.65
N ALA A 88 -0.63 -12.08 2.66
CA ALA A 88 -2.00 -11.58 2.60
C ALA A 88 -2.09 -10.05 2.53
N ALA A 89 -1.00 -9.31 2.84
CA ALA A 89 -1.00 -7.86 2.73
C ALA A 89 -1.28 -7.36 1.30
N PHE A 90 -0.95 -8.17 0.29
CA PHE A 90 -1.00 -7.77 -1.12
C PHE A 90 -2.22 -8.31 -1.88
N GLU A 91 -3.14 -8.99 -1.18
CA GLU A 91 -4.30 -9.62 -1.80
C GLU A 91 -5.54 -9.45 -0.91
N PRO A 92 -6.71 -9.11 -1.47
CA PRO A 92 -7.96 -9.23 -0.72
C PRO A 92 -8.19 -10.67 -0.28
N THR A 93 -8.61 -10.84 0.97
CA THR A 93 -9.02 -12.14 1.51
C THR A 93 -10.27 -12.67 0.80
N PRO A 94 -10.60 -13.98 0.94
CA PRO A 94 -11.82 -14.54 0.36
C PRO A 94 -13.13 -13.88 0.82
N THR A 95 -13.11 -13.21 1.98
CA THR A 95 -14.25 -12.43 2.52
C THR A 95 -14.29 -10.99 1.99
N GLY A 96 -13.36 -10.61 1.11
CA GLY A 96 -13.26 -9.27 0.53
C GLY A 96 -12.54 -8.26 1.43
N GLU A 97 -11.95 -8.67 2.55
CA GLU A 97 -11.18 -7.78 3.42
C GLU A 97 -9.77 -7.58 2.88
N TYR A 98 -9.26 -6.36 2.96
CA TYR A 98 -7.92 -6.01 2.49
C TYR A 98 -7.28 -4.95 3.38
N LEU A 99 -5.95 -4.93 3.31
CA LEU A 99 -5.12 -3.98 4.04
C LEU A 99 -5.00 -2.68 3.25
N ALA A 100 -5.21 -1.55 3.90
CA ALA A 100 -5.15 -0.23 3.28
C ALA A 100 -4.46 0.80 4.18
N LEU A 101 -3.95 1.85 3.55
CA LEU A 101 -3.47 3.06 4.18
C LEU A 101 -4.62 4.10 4.20
N SER A 102 -4.76 4.79 5.32
CA SER A 102 -5.66 5.94 5.49
C SER A 102 -4.86 7.16 5.89
N SER A 103 -5.21 8.35 5.38
CA SER A 103 -4.56 9.61 5.78
C SER A 103 -4.79 9.89 7.27
N THR A 104 -3.73 10.25 7.99
CA THR A 104 -3.81 10.76 9.38
C THR A 104 -4.29 12.21 9.44
N HIS A 105 -4.26 12.93 8.31
CA HIS A 105 -4.61 14.33 8.21
C HIS A 105 -5.95 14.51 7.49
N PRO A 106 -6.94 15.19 8.12
CA PRO A 106 -8.25 15.47 7.54
C PRO A 106 -8.24 16.57 6.47
#